data_AF-A0A816CG39-F1
#
_entry.id   AF-A0A816CG39-F1
#
_cell.length_a   1.000
_cell.length_b   1.000
_cell.length_c   1.000
_cell.angle_alpha   90.00
_cell.angle_beta   90.00
_cell.angle_gamma   90.00
#
_symmetry.space_group_name_H-M   'P 1'
#
loop_
_entity.id
_entity.type
_entity.pdbx_description
1 polymer ?
#
loop_
_entity_poly.entity_id
_entity_poly.type
_entity_poly.pdbx_seq_one_letter_code
_entity_poly.pdbx_strand_id
1 'polypeptide(L)'
;MYDLLSEPKQMVPLIKGYEQQPLVTLEQSVKPLLSFVPEIEQMVWTIKQTCQYPDDHLSSDELGSIMLYTLEWMPLESSFYYILNKTLQSQNRRELLSWFLYLLRNFHQLHIELFIEEFKWM
;
A
#
# COMPACT_ATOMS: atom_id res chain seq x y z
N MET A 1 29.33 3.43 16.85
CA MET A 1 28.05 3.98 17.35
C MET A 1 27.59 4.98 16.30
N TYR A 2 26.82 4.54 15.30
CA TYR A 2 26.40 5.39 14.19
C TYR A 2 25.24 6.28 14.64
N ASP A 3 25.40 7.57 14.38
CA ASP A 3 24.55 8.67 14.81
C ASP A 3 23.25 8.68 13.98
N LEU A 4 22.14 8.28 14.59
CA LEU A 4 20.79 8.21 13.98
C LEU A 4 20.13 9.59 13.79
N LEU A 5 20.87 10.69 13.97
CA LEU A 5 20.29 12.04 14.06
C LEU A 5 20.55 12.95 12.83
N SER A 6 21.08 12.42 11.73
CA SER A 6 21.49 13.26 10.58
C SER A 6 20.65 13.08 9.31
N GLU A 7 19.40 12.66 9.41
CA GLU A 7 18.46 12.90 8.29
C GLU A 7 17.65 14.16 8.60
N PRO A 8 17.70 15.21 7.76
CA PRO A 8 16.77 16.32 7.93
C PRO A 8 15.37 15.74 7.78
N LYS A 9 14.65 15.61 8.90
CA LYS A 9 13.21 15.33 8.92
C LYS A 9 12.52 16.48 8.20
N GLN A 10 12.51 16.44 6.87
CA GLN A 10 11.67 17.29 6.06
C GLN A 10 10.25 17.00 6.54
N MET A 11 9.63 18.03 7.09
CA MET A 11 8.30 17.94 7.66
C MET A 11 7.32 17.75 6.50
N VAL A 12 7.09 16.49 6.15
CA VAL A 12 6.12 16.08 5.15
C VAL A 12 4.75 16.53 5.65
N PRO A 13 4.05 17.42 4.93
CA PRO A 13 2.73 17.87 5.35
C PRO A 13 1.78 16.67 5.42
N LEU A 14 0.93 16.67 6.45
CA LEU A 14 -0.07 15.62 6.67
C LEU A 14 -0.90 15.43 5.39
N ILE A 15 -1.07 14.17 4.97
CA ILE A 15 -1.87 13.83 3.80
C ILE A 15 -3.35 14.09 4.16
N LYS A 16 -4.04 14.88 3.36
CA LYS A 16 -5.47 15.22 3.54
C LYS A 16 -6.24 14.95 2.25
N GLY A 17 -7.54 14.65 2.37
CA GLY A 17 -8.43 14.44 1.23
C GLY A 17 -8.56 13.00 0.73
N TYR A 18 -7.72 12.08 1.23
CA TYR A 18 -7.89 10.64 0.97
C TYR A 18 -9.16 10.09 1.65
N GLU A 19 -9.52 10.63 2.82
CA GLU A 19 -10.74 10.31 3.59
C GLU A 19 -12.04 10.60 2.84
N GLN A 20 -11.99 11.49 1.84
CA GLN A 20 -13.15 11.87 1.03
C GLN A 20 -13.32 10.98 -0.22
N GLN A 21 -12.38 10.07 -0.46
CA GLN A 21 -12.47 9.16 -1.59
C GLN A 21 -13.53 8.08 -1.34
N PRO A 22 -14.19 7.58 -2.38
CA PRO A 22 -15.11 6.46 -2.23
C PRO A 22 -14.33 5.18 -1.88
N LEU A 23 -14.95 4.31 -1.08
CA LEU A 23 -14.50 2.93 -0.94
C LEU A 23 -14.73 2.21 -2.27
N VAL A 24 -13.66 1.66 -2.83
CA VAL A 24 -13.64 0.99 -4.14
C VAL A 24 -13.00 -0.40 -4.01
N THR A 25 -13.19 -1.25 -5.02
CA THR A 25 -12.52 -2.56 -5.03
C THR A 25 -11.01 -2.41 -5.18
N LEU A 26 -10.26 -3.47 -4.86
CA LEU A 26 -8.80 -3.47 -5.02
C LEU A 26 -8.39 -3.12 -6.46
N GLU A 27 -9.03 -3.70 -7.48
CA GLU A 27 -8.76 -3.39 -8.90
C GLU A 27 -9.00 -1.92 -9.23
N GLN A 28 -10.11 -1.37 -8.74
CA GLN A 28 -10.43 0.03 -8.98
C GLN A 28 -9.42 0.96 -8.30
N SER A 29 -8.92 0.57 -7.13
CA SER A 29 -7.94 1.35 -6.38
C SER A 29 -6.56 1.42 -7.05
N VAL A 30 -6.19 0.40 -7.83
CA VAL A 30 -4.87 0.32 -8.49
C VAL A 30 -4.85 0.89 -9.90
N LYS A 31 -6.01 1.11 -10.54
CA LYS A 31 -6.08 1.69 -11.89
C LYS A 31 -5.29 2.98 -12.07
N PRO A 32 -5.34 3.97 -11.15
CA PRO A 32 -4.54 5.19 -11.28
C PRO A 32 -3.03 4.96 -11.15
N LEU A 33 -2.61 3.78 -10.69
CA LEU A 33 -1.23 3.42 -10.41
C LEU A 33 -0.55 2.74 -11.60
N LEU A 34 -1.28 2.39 -12.66
CA LEU A 34 -0.73 1.75 -13.88
C LEU A 34 0.46 2.50 -14.48
N SER A 35 0.49 3.84 -14.38
CA SER A 35 1.62 4.63 -14.86
C SER A 35 2.87 4.55 -13.98
N PHE A 36 2.72 4.16 -12.72
CA PHE A 36 3.82 3.97 -11.77
C PHE A 36 4.26 2.51 -11.69
N VAL A 37 3.30 1.59 -11.80
CA VAL A 37 3.46 0.16 -11.64
C VAL A 37 2.71 -0.55 -12.78
N PRO A 38 3.35 -0.74 -13.94
CA PRO A 38 2.68 -1.28 -15.13
C PRO A 38 2.09 -2.69 -14.92
N GLU A 39 2.75 -3.52 -14.11
CA GLU A 39 2.35 -4.92 -13.88
C GLU A 39 1.24 -5.08 -12.82
N ILE A 40 0.79 -3.98 -12.20
CA ILE A 40 -0.06 -4.03 -11.00
C ILE A 40 -1.39 -4.78 -11.19
N GLU A 41 -2.01 -4.69 -12.36
CA GLU A 41 -3.27 -5.41 -12.63
C GLU A 41 -3.07 -6.93 -12.66
N GLN A 42 -1.96 -7.40 -13.24
CA GLN A 42 -1.63 -8.83 -13.27
C GLN A 42 -1.35 -9.35 -11.85
N MET A 43 -0.71 -8.53 -11.02
CA MET A 43 -0.45 -8.88 -9.63
C MET A 43 -1.73 -8.92 -8.81
N VAL A 44 -2.60 -7.92 -8.93
CA VAL A 44 -3.92 -7.93 -8.26
C VAL A 44 -4.72 -9.16 -8.68
N TRP A 45 -4.69 -9.51 -9.97
CA TRP A 45 -5.34 -10.73 -10.45
C TRP A 45 -4.76 -11.99 -9.79
N THR A 46 -3.43 -12.12 -9.75
CA THR A 46 -2.73 -13.28 -9.16
C THR A 46 -3.02 -13.40 -7.66
N ILE A 47 -2.99 -12.28 -6.94
CA ILE A 47 -3.30 -12.21 -5.52
C ILE A 47 -4.73 -12.65 -5.27
N LYS A 48 -5.70 -12.17 -6.05
CA LYS A 48 -7.10 -12.59 -5.91
C LYS A 48 -7.32 -14.08 -6.17
N GLN A 49 -6.57 -14.68 -7.09
CA GLN A 49 -6.61 -16.14 -7.28
C GLN A 49 -6.04 -16.90 -6.08
N THR A 50 -5.14 -16.27 -5.31
CA THR A 50 -4.56 -16.86 -4.11
C THR A 50 -5.46 -16.68 -2.88
N CYS A 51 -6.16 -15.53 -2.78
CA CYS A 51 -7.07 -15.16 -1.70
C CYS A 51 -8.48 -15.78 -1.79
N GLN A 52 -8.61 -17.06 -2.18
CA GLN A 52 -9.92 -17.69 -2.34
C GLN A 52 -10.65 -17.99 -1.00
N TYR A 53 -9.93 -17.96 0.12
CA TYR A 53 -10.48 -18.21 1.47
C TYR A 53 -9.82 -17.27 2.50
N PRO A 54 -10.21 -15.98 2.56
CA PRO A 54 -9.76 -15.13 3.64
C PRO A 54 -10.36 -15.61 4.97
N ASP A 55 -9.61 -15.46 6.07
CA ASP A 55 -10.15 -15.67 7.42
C ASP A 55 -11.40 -14.81 7.64
N ASP A 56 -12.30 -15.24 8.55
CA ASP A 56 -13.64 -14.67 8.80
C ASP A 56 -13.67 -13.15 9.08
N HIS A 57 -12.51 -12.52 9.26
CA HIS A 57 -12.36 -11.11 9.63
C HIS A 57 -11.86 -10.18 8.51
N LEU A 58 -11.46 -10.72 7.35
CA LEU A 58 -10.97 -9.91 6.23
C LEU A 58 -11.76 -10.18 4.95
N SER A 59 -12.14 -9.13 4.23
CA SER A 59 -12.62 -9.26 2.86
C SER A 59 -11.47 -9.69 1.93
N SER A 60 -11.82 -10.40 0.84
CA SER A 60 -10.84 -10.83 -0.18
C SER A 60 -10.02 -9.66 -0.72
N ASP A 61 -10.68 -8.52 -0.90
CA ASP A 61 -9.97 -7.32 -1.32
C ASP A 61 -9.00 -6.84 -0.22
N GLU A 62 -9.35 -6.84 1.08
CA GLU A 62 -8.49 -6.34 2.18
C GLU A 62 -7.24 -7.19 2.33
N LEU A 63 -7.40 -8.51 2.34
CA LEU A 63 -6.28 -9.44 2.29
C LEU A 63 -5.44 -9.19 1.03
N GLY A 64 -6.09 -8.96 -0.11
CA GLY A 64 -5.40 -8.67 -1.36
C GLY A 64 -4.58 -7.38 -1.34
N SER A 65 -5.04 -6.33 -0.65
CA SER A 65 -4.25 -5.10 -0.48
C SER A 65 -3.02 -5.31 0.39
N ILE A 66 -3.15 -6.09 1.46
CA ILE A 66 -2.03 -6.45 2.35
C ILE A 66 -1.01 -7.25 1.56
N MET A 67 -1.45 -8.31 0.88
CA MET A 67 -0.58 -9.13 0.05
C MET A 67 0.10 -8.31 -1.04
N LEU A 68 -0.60 -7.38 -1.69
CA LEU A 68 0.01 -6.52 -2.71
C LEU A 68 1.15 -5.66 -2.14
N TYR A 69 1.00 -5.20 -0.89
CA TYR A 69 2.02 -4.42 -0.20
C TYR A 69 3.20 -5.29 0.25
N THR A 70 2.97 -6.51 0.70
CA THR A 70 4.01 -7.39 1.26
C THR A 70 4.67 -8.30 0.24
N LEU A 71 4.12 -8.44 -0.97
CA LEU A 71 4.65 -9.34 -1.99
C LEU A 71 6.07 -8.91 -2.37
N GLU A 72 7.03 -9.81 -2.20
CA GLU A 72 8.41 -9.59 -2.63
C GLU A 72 8.51 -9.57 -4.15
N TRP A 73 8.99 -8.47 -4.72
CA TRP A 73 9.21 -8.34 -6.16
C TRP A 73 10.68 -8.21 -6.46
N MET A 74 11.08 -8.78 -7.60
CA MET A 74 12.42 -8.70 -8.13
C MET A 74 12.37 -7.98 -9.49
N PRO A 75 13.06 -6.85 -9.65
CA PRO A 75 13.93 -6.19 -8.67
C PRO A 75 13.14 -5.42 -7.58
N LEU A 76 13.73 -5.29 -6.39
CA LEU A 76 13.08 -4.64 -5.22
C LEU A 76 12.64 -3.21 -5.52
N GLU A 77 13.40 -2.49 -6.34
CA GLU A 77 13.15 -1.11 -6.75
C GLU A 77 11.88 -0.95 -7.60
N SER A 78 11.41 -2.06 -8.17
CA SER A 78 10.14 -2.13 -8.90
C SER A 78 8.99 -2.62 -8.02
N SER A 79 9.25 -3.04 -6.78
CA SER A 79 8.21 -3.54 -5.88
C SER A 79 7.17 -2.47 -5.55
N PHE A 80 5.92 -2.90 -5.40
CA PHE A 80 4.82 -2.01 -5.03
C PHE A 80 5.12 -1.24 -3.74
N TYR A 81 5.62 -1.93 -2.71
CA TYR A 81 6.08 -1.35 -1.44
C TYR A 81 7.11 -0.24 -1.66
N TYR A 82 8.15 -0.52 -2.45
CA TYR A 82 9.24 0.42 -2.67
C TYR A 82 8.76 1.67 -3.40
N ILE A 83 7.95 1.49 -4.46
CA ILE A 83 7.41 2.60 -5.24
C ILE A 83 6.47 3.45 -4.37
N LEU A 84 5.58 2.83 -3.59
CA LEU A 84 4.71 3.54 -2.66
C LEU A 84 5.50 4.36 -1.65
N ASN A 85 6.49 3.75 -0.98
CA ASN A 85 7.32 4.45 0.00
C ASN A 85 8.10 5.60 -0.61
N LYS A 86 8.63 5.42 -1.83
CA LYS A 86 9.30 6.48 -2.58
C LYS A 86 8.32 7.62 -2.89
N THR A 87 7.08 7.32 -3.28
CA THR A 87 6.05 8.35 -3.52
C THR A 87 5.62 9.05 -2.23
N LEU A 88 5.56 8.35 -1.09
CA LEU A 88 5.26 8.96 0.21
C LEU A 88 6.35 9.95 0.65
N GLN A 89 7.61 9.59 0.40
CA GLN A 89 8.78 10.42 0.68
C GLN A 89 8.97 11.55 -0.36
N SER A 90 8.34 11.46 -1.53
CA SER A 90 8.40 12.49 -2.57
C SER A 90 7.87 13.83 -2.06
N GLN A 91 8.55 14.91 -2.42
CA GLN A 91 8.05 16.27 -2.21
C GLN A 91 6.85 16.59 -3.12
N ASN A 92 6.70 15.85 -4.23
CA ASN A 92 5.62 16.06 -5.18
C ASN A 92 4.33 15.39 -4.72
N ARG A 93 3.55 16.08 -3.89
CA ARG A 93 2.26 15.58 -3.38
C ARG A 93 1.21 15.29 -4.45
N ARG A 94 1.38 15.79 -5.69
CA ARG A 94 0.47 15.47 -6.79
C ARG A 94 0.58 14.01 -7.22
N GLU A 95 1.77 13.42 -7.12
CA GLU A 95 1.95 11.98 -7.40
C GLU A 95 1.18 11.12 -6.40
N LEU A 96 1.07 11.58 -5.15
CA LEU A 96 0.37 10.88 -4.09
C LEU A 96 -1.16 10.82 -4.30
N LEU A 97 -1.74 11.75 -5.08
CA LEU A 97 -3.17 11.74 -5.37
C LEU A 97 -3.62 10.44 -6.05
N SER A 98 -2.78 9.88 -6.93
CA SER A 98 -3.06 8.59 -7.58
C SER A 98 -3.12 7.42 -6.59
N TRP A 99 -2.51 7.56 -5.41
CA TRP A 99 -2.47 6.54 -4.37
C TRP A 99 -3.61 6.65 -3.36
N PHE A 100 -4.41 7.72 -3.38
CA PHE A 100 -5.44 7.95 -2.35
C PHE A 100 -6.49 6.84 -2.30
N LEU A 101 -6.91 6.31 -3.47
CA LEU A 101 -7.88 5.21 -3.52
C LEU A 101 -7.31 3.93 -2.89
N TYR A 102 -6.02 3.65 -3.09
CA TYR A 102 -5.36 2.50 -2.49
C TYR A 102 -5.12 2.70 -0.97
N LEU A 103 -4.68 3.89 -0.55
CA LEU A 103 -4.40 4.19 0.85
C LEU A 103 -5.66 4.16 1.71
N LEU A 104 -6.76 4.80 1.29
CA LEU A 104 -8.00 4.82 2.07
C LEU A 104 -8.48 3.40 2.41
N ARG A 105 -8.36 2.50 1.45
CA ARG A 105 -8.82 1.12 1.56
C ARG A 105 -8.12 0.34 2.68
N ASN A 106 -6.84 0.63 2.92
CA ASN A 106 -6.08 -0.02 3.99
C ASN A 106 -6.53 0.47 5.40
N PHE A 107 -7.02 1.70 5.53
CA PHE A 107 -7.28 2.29 6.85
C PHE A 107 -8.73 2.18 7.34
N HIS A 108 -9.68 1.78 6.48
CA HIS A 108 -11.10 1.75 6.87
C HIS A 108 -11.47 0.57 7.81
N GLN A 109 -10.65 -0.48 7.90
CA GLN A 109 -10.98 -1.69 8.67
C GLN A 109 -9.78 -2.31 9.44
N LEU A 110 -8.67 -1.58 9.61
CA LEU A 110 -7.53 -2.10 10.38
C LEU A 110 -7.65 -1.72 11.86
N HIS A 111 -8.08 -2.67 12.69
CA HIS A 111 -7.62 -2.73 14.08
C HIS A 111 -6.11 -3.06 14.02
N ILE A 112 -5.28 -2.02 14.01
CA ILE A 112 -3.81 -2.07 13.86
C ILE A 112 -3.14 -3.04 14.86
N GLU A 113 -3.81 -3.41 15.95
CA GLU A 113 -3.28 -4.25 17.02
C GLU A 113 -2.93 -5.69 16.59
N LEU A 114 -3.61 -6.27 15.60
CA LEU A 114 -3.29 -7.64 15.13
C LEU A 114 -2.12 -7.68 14.13
N PHE A 115 -1.86 -6.58 13.42
CA PHE A 115 -0.90 -6.54 12.32
C PHE A 115 0.57 -6.54 12.79
N ILE A 116 0.84 -6.09 14.02
CA ILE A 116 2.21 -6.03 14.57
C ILE A 116 2.61 -7.34 15.27
N GLU A 117 1.65 -8.17 15.69
CA GLU A 117 1.96 -9.42 16.40
C GLU A 117 2.21 -10.60 15.45
N GLU A 118 1.47 -10.73 14.35
CA GLU A 118 1.62 -11.89 13.46
C GLU A 118 2.84 -11.82 12.53
N PHE A 119 3.29 -10.63 12.13
CA PHE A 119 4.40 -10.46 11.18
C PHE A 119 5.77 -10.20 11.84
N LYS A 120 5.91 -10.44 13.16
CA LYS A 120 7.19 -10.33 13.88
C LYS A 120 8.19 -11.48 13.61
N TRP A 121 7.84 -12.47 12.78
CA TRP A 121 8.67 -13.65 12.55
C TRP A 121 8.89 -14.04 11.07
N MET A 122 8.71 -13.11 10.13
CA MET A 122 9.28 -13.23 8.77
C MET A 122 10.40 -12.20 8.61
#